data_AF-A0A1Q3CID6-F1
#
_entry.id   AF-A0A1Q3CID6-F1
#
_cell.length_a   1.000
_cell.length_b   1.000
_cell.length_c   1.000
_cell.angle_alpha   90.00
_cell.angle_beta   90.00
_cell.angle_gamma   90.00
#
_symmetry.space_group_name_H-M   'P 1'
#
loop_
_entity.id
_entity.type
_entity.pdbx_description
1 polymer ?
#
loop_
_entity_poly.entity_id
_entity_poly.type
_entity_poly.pdbx_seq_one_letter_code
_entity_poly.pdbx_strand_id
1 'polypeptide(L)'
;MGWLDYICSSHTIYPSLVKMFYANLATSTSCVANSFVLGTPICITPDLVAKTLGIPNEGITNFHNIGKTEALGICLEQPNVNPIMNVTSSHLPIASRIVLLLVTNTFLPKQGSHTLPSEHDLKFVACVKNGTQINLPYLIVNHLLSRPNHTPYPMLLSRIISTVLASFSIDIPEYEQSVKPSHKHLVNKVGLRQLNLEFEEGEWVKVRGRGREPVREQAHVGGGDDDEEEEDDPQQYEMRPNIGTSSGSSSRPTLDALMARMDVAQADMEFVKGELRQFREEQANIIQGQADIRQGQSDILQCLHNAFPQHPPPS
;
A
#
# COMPACT_ATOMS: atom_id res chain seq x y z
N MET A 1 13.35 5.16 -4.61
CA MET A 1 12.02 5.18 -3.96
C MET A 1 12.08 5.66 -2.51
N GLY A 2 12.87 5.04 -1.60
CA GLY A 2 13.05 5.57 -0.23
C GLY A 2 11.92 5.25 0.76
N TRP A 3 10.94 4.42 0.38
CA TRP A 3 9.72 4.21 1.17
C TRP A 3 9.85 3.33 2.42
N LEU A 4 11.03 2.76 2.69
CA LEU A 4 11.21 1.77 3.76
C LEU A 4 10.88 2.37 5.13
N ASP A 5 11.36 3.58 5.41
CA ASP A 5 11.13 4.24 6.70
C ASP A 5 9.66 4.58 6.88
N TYR A 6 8.93 4.91 5.81
CA TYR A 6 7.49 5.10 5.87
C TYR A 6 6.76 3.79 6.20
N ILE A 7 7.07 2.70 5.49
CA ILE A 7 6.44 1.37 5.66
C ILE A 7 6.67 0.85 7.09
N CYS A 8 7.86 1.03 7.63
CA CYS A 8 8.24 0.56 8.96
C CYS A 8 7.91 1.55 10.08
N SER A 9 7.26 2.68 9.78
CA SER A 9 6.99 3.69 10.80
C SER A 9 5.79 3.32 11.67
N SER A 10 5.92 3.57 12.97
CA SER A 10 4.84 3.43 13.95
C SER A 10 4.62 4.76 14.68
N HIS A 11 3.81 5.64 14.09
CA HIS A 11 3.47 6.92 14.71
C HIS A 11 2.14 6.83 15.45
N THR A 12 2.03 7.54 16.57
CA THR A 12 0.78 7.66 17.33
C THR A 12 -0.35 8.20 16.46
N ILE A 13 -1.53 7.61 16.61
CA ILE A 13 -2.75 8.02 15.92
C ILE A 13 -3.59 8.87 16.88
N TYR A 14 -4.11 10.00 16.41
CA TYR A 14 -5.07 10.87 17.09
C TYR A 14 -6.40 10.81 16.34
N PRO A 15 -7.28 9.85 16.66
CA PRO A 15 -8.44 9.58 15.83
C PRO A 15 -9.42 10.74 15.74
N SER A 16 -9.61 11.52 16.80
CA SER A 16 -10.54 12.66 16.78
C SER A 16 -10.00 13.78 15.88
N LEU A 17 -8.69 14.03 15.89
CA LEU A 17 -8.05 14.96 14.96
C LEU A 17 -8.20 14.52 13.50
N VAL A 18 -8.00 13.23 13.22
CA VAL A 18 -8.18 12.65 11.87
C VAL A 18 -9.64 12.81 11.42
N LYS A 19 -10.61 12.52 12.29
CA LYS A 19 -12.03 12.73 11.99
C LYS A 19 -12.36 14.18 11.69
N MET A 20 -11.86 15.12 12.50
CA MET A 20 -12.06 16.55 12.25
C MET A 20 -11.47 16.96 10.90
N PHE A 21 -10.28 16.45 10.56
CA PHE A 21 -9.67 16.71 9.25
C PHE A 21 -10.57 16.27 8.11
N TYR A 22 -11.13 15.05 8.15
CA TYR A 22 -12.01 14.58 7.07
C TYR A 22 -13.36 15.27 7.05
N ALA A 23 -13.96 15.54 8.22
CA ALA A 23 -15.24 16.25 8.32
C ALA A 23 -15.18 17.67 7.74
N ASN A 24 -14.01 18.31 7.79
CA ASN A 24 -13.77 19.66 7.29
C ASN A 24 -13.00 19.69 5.96
N LEU A 25 -12.80 18.54 5.31
CA LEU A 25 -12.03 18.46 4.07
C LEU A 25 -12.79 19.18 2.95
N ALA A 26 -12.17 20.22 2.39
CA ALA A 26 -12.73 20.99 1.30
C ALA A 26 -12.66 20.21 -0.02
N THR A 27 -13.68 20.40 -0.87
CA THR A 27 -13.59 19.97 -2.27
C THR A 27 -12.52 20.76 -2.99
N SER A 28 -11.72 20.07 -3.80
CA SER A 28 -10.61 20.68 -4.53
C SER A 28 -10.54 20.09 -5.93
N THR A 29 -10.29 20.95 -6.91
CA THR A 29 -9.96 20.57 -8.30
C THR A 29 -8.45 20.51 -8.51
N SER A 30 -7.67 20.83 -7.49
CA SER A 30 -6.20 20.83 -7.47
C SER A 30 -5.67 19.74 -6.53
N CYS A 31 -4.42 19.31 -6.71
CA CYS A 31 -3.75 18.33 -5.85
C CYS A 31 -3.30 18.98 -4.52
N VAL A 32 -4.25 19.55 -3.78
CA VAL A 32 -4.05 20.18 -2.47
C VAL A 32 -5.26 19.87 -1.60
N ALA A 33 -5.02 19.25 -0.45
CA ALA A 33 -6.06 18.92 0.51
C ALA A 33 -6.12 19.99 1.61
N ASN A 34 -7.19 20.79 1.59
CA ASN A 34 -7.43 21.86 2.55
C ASN A 34 -8.48 21.42 3.57
N SER A 35 -8.20 21.62 4.85
CA SER A 35 -9.11 21.29 5.96
C SER A 35 -8.87 22.23 7.14
N PHE A 36 -9.60 22.00 8.23
CA PHE A 36 -9.53 22.77 9.46
C PHE A 36 -9.60 21.85 10.67
N VAL A 37 -8.64 21.96 11.59
CA VAL A 37 -8.56 21.12 12.80
C VAL A 37 -8.22 22.01 13.99
N LEU A 38 -9.02 21.95 15.07
CA LEU A 38 -8.81 22.74 16.30
C LEU A 38 -8.54 24.24 16.05
N GLY A 39 -9.33 24.90 15.19
CA GLY A 39 -9.11 26.33 14.93
C GLY A 39 -7.98 26.63 13.94
N THR A 40 -7.29 25.61 13.42
CA THR A 40 -6.09 25.75 12.59
C THR A 40 -6.33 25.26 11.17
N PRO A 41 -6.02 26.07 10.13
CA PRO A 41 -6.06 25.61 8.75
C PRO A 41 -4.95 24.59 8.49
N ILE A 42 -5.33 23.43 7.94
CA ILE A 42 -4.41 22.37 7.53
C ILE A 42 -4.39 22.33 6.00
N CYS A 43 -3.22 22.53 5.40
CA CYS A 43 -3.00 22.44 3.96
C CYS A 43 -1.99 21.33 3.68
N ILE A 44 -2.46 20.24 3.06
CA ILE A 44 -1.63 19.08 2.70
C ILE A 44 -1.33 19.13 1.21
N THR A 45 -0.05 19.39 0.90
CA THR A 45 0.52 19.32 -0.45
C THR A 45 1.41 18.08 -0.60
N PRO A 46 1.72 17.66 -1.85
CA PRO A 46 2.70 16.60 -2.08
C PRO A 46 4.05 16.91 -1.43
N ASP A 47 4.50 18.18 -1.42
CA ASP A 47 5.75 18.58 -0.75
C ASP A 47 5.70 18.38 0.76
N LEU A 48 4.57 18.69 1.40
CA LEU A 48 4.42 18.46 2.84
C LEU A 48 4.43 16.97 3.17
N VAL A 49 3.77 16.13 2.35
CA VAL A 49 3.80 14.67 2.50
C VAL A 49 5.21 14.14 2.30
N ALA A 50 5.90 14.58 1.25
CA ALA A 50 7.29 14.20 0.95
C ALA A 50 8.23 14.52 2.12
N LYS A 51 8.16 15.76 2.64
CA LYS A 51 8.94 16.20 3.81
C LYS A 51 8.61 15.38 5.06
N THR A 52 7.33 15.11 5.30
CA THR A 52 6.89 14.34 6.47
C THR A 52 7.39 12.90 6.40
N LEU A 53 7.33 12.28 5.23
CA LEU A 53 7.71 10.89 5.03
C LEU A 53 9.21 10.68 4.77
N GLY A 54 9.96 11.75 4.45
CA GLY A 54 11.37 11.65 4.05
C GLY A 54 11.56 10.98 2.69
N ILE A 55 10.60 11.14 1.77
CA ILE A 55 10.60 10.50 0.45
C ILE A 55 10.62 11.56 -0.66
N PRO A 56 11.13 11.23 -1.86
CA PRO A 56 11.13 12.16 -3.00
C PRO A 56 9.72 12.51 -3.49
N ASN A 57 9.52 13.77 -3.89
CA ASN A 57 8.33 14.27 -4.60
C ASN A 57 8.58 14.31 -6.13
N GLU A 58 8.96 13.18 -6.71
CA GLU A 58 9.31 13.05 -8.13
C GLU A 58 8.88 11.69 -8.67
N GLY A 59 8.86 11.56 -10.00
CA GLY A 59 8.40 10.37 -10.71
C GLY A 59 7.01 10.52 -11.32
N ILE A 60 6.47 9.41 -11.81
CA ILE A 60 5.16 9.38 -12.48
C ILE A 60 4.02 9.62 -11.50
N THR A 61 3.00 10.35 -11.95
CA THR A 61 1.81 10.73 -11.18
C THR A 61 0.55 9.97 -11.61
N ASN A 62 0.65 9.18 -12.69
CA ASN A 62 -0.41 8.32 -13.21
C ASN A 62 0.21 7.11 -13.91
N PHE A 63 -0.62 6.10 -14.19
CA PHE A 63 -0.20 4.84 -14.79
C PHE A 63 -0.74 4.64 -16.21
N HIS A 64 -0.98 5.71 -16.97
CA HIS A 64 -1.57 5.59 -18.32
C HIS A 64 -0.61 4.98 -19.34
N ASN A 65 0.70 5.15 -19.15
CA ASN A 65 1.73 4.68 -20.08
C ASN A 65 1.94 3.17 -20.06
N ILE A 66 1.48 2.48 -19.02
CA ILE A 66 1.56 1.02 -18.92
C ILE A 66 0.22 0.40 -19.28
N GLY A 67 0.23 -0.53 -20.23
CA GLY A 67 -0.96 -1.27 -20.62
C GLY A 67 -1.42 -2.27 -19.55
N LYS A 68 -2.71 -2.61 -19.50
CA LYS A 68 -3.20 -3.65 -18.57
C LYS A 68 -2.46 -4.99 -18.77
N THR A 69 -2.32 -5.43 -20.02
CA THR A 69 -1.64 -6.69 -20.37
C THR A 69 -0.16 -6.67 -19.99
N GLU A 70 0.49 -5.54 -20.20
CA GLU A 70 1.90 -5.34 -19.85
C GLU A 70 2.09 -5.42 -18.33
N ALA A 71 1.24 -4.70 -17.56
CA ALA A 71 1.26 -4.77 -16.10
C ALA A 71 1.04 -6.20 -15.60
N LEU A 72 0.10 -6.93 -16.19
CA LEU A 72 -0.13 -8.35 -15.87
C LEU A 72 1.11 -9.20 -16.13
N GLY A 73 1.77 -9.02 -17.28
CA GLY A 73 2.99 -9.77 -17.63
C GLY A 73 4.13 -9.55 -16.65
N ILE A 74 4.36 -8.29 -16.26
CA ILE A 74 5.37 -7.92 -15.26
C ILE A 74 5.01 -8.48 -13.88
N CYS A 75 3.75 -8.35 -13.47
CA CYS A 75 3.28 -8.82 -12.16
C CYS A 75 3.40 -10.34 -12.03
N LEU A 76 3.10 -11.10 -13.09
CA LEU A 76 3.13 -12.56 -13.10
C LEU A 76 4.49 -13.15 -13.51
N GLU A 77 5.42 -12.33 -13.99
CA GLU A 77 6.71 -12.76 -14.56
C GLU A 77 6.51 -13.69 -15.78
N GLN A 78 5.50 -13.38 -16.60
CA GLN A 78 5.15 -14.16 -17.78
C GLN A 78 4.99 -13.25 -19.01
N PRO A 79 5.60 -13.60 -20.16
CA PRO A 79 5.56 -12.75 -21.35
C PRO A 79 4.19 -12.75 -22.06
N ASN A 80 3.42 -13.84 -21.99
CA ASN A 80 2.19 -14.02 -22.75
C ASN A 80 0.99 -14.25 -21.82
N VAL A 81 0.41 -13.17 -21.31
CA VAL A 81 -0.76 -13.24 -20.43
C VAL A 81 -2.05 -12.93 -21.17
N ASN A 82 -3.10 -13.69 -20.90
CA ASN A 82 -4.43 -13.37 -21.40
C ASN A 82 -5.01 -12.16 -20.63
N PRO A 83 -5.30 -11.03 -21.31
CA PRO A 83 -5.81 -9.82 -20.65
C PRO A 83 -7.24 -9.95 -20.07
N ILE A 84 -7.95 -11.03 -20.43
CA ILE A 84 -9.30 -11.37 -19.97
C ILE A 84 -9.25 -12.15 -18.64
N MET A 85 -8.11 -12.75 -18.30
CA MET A 85 -7.99 -13.55 -17.07
C MET A 85 -8.11 -12.67 -15.82
N ASN A 86 -8.97 -13.08 -14.89
CA ASN A 86 -9.03 -12.48 -13.56
C ASN A 86 -7.86 -13.00 -12.72
N VAL A 87 -6.90 -12.11 -12.43
CA VAL A 87 -5.77 -12.41 -11.56
C VAL A 87 -6.15 -12.07 -10.13
N THR A 88 -6.19 -13.09 -9.27
CA THR A 88 -6.23 -12.87 -7.81
C THR A 88 -4.81 -12.76 -7.24
N SER A 89 -4.68 -12.21 -6.05
CA SER A 89 -3.39 -12.06 -5.37
C SER A 89 -2.60 -13.36 -5.20
N SER A 90 -3.27 -14.51 -5.10
CA SER A 90 -2.63 -15.84 -4.94
C SER A 90 -1.96 -16.37 -6.21
N HIS A 91 -2.30 -15.81 -7.38
CA HIS A 91 -1.61 -16.12 -8.64
C HIS A 91 -0.26 -15.42 -8.74
N LEU A 92 -0.09 -14.28 -8.06
CA LEU A 92 1.12 -13.48 -8.11
C LEU A 92 2.30 -14.21 -7.42
N PRO A 93 3.53 -14.09 -7.95
CA PRO A 93 4.76 -14.41 -7.23
C PRO A 93 4.83 -13.66 -5.88
N ILE A 94 5.63 -14.19 -4.94
CA ILE A 94 5.71 -13.68 -3.56
C ILE A 94 6.07 -12.19 -3.53
N ALA A 95 7.09 -11.77 -4.28
CA ALA A 95 7.50 -10.37 -4.35
C ALA A 95 6.37 -9.44 -4.86
N SER A 96 5.73 -9.80 -5.97
CA SER A 96 4.59 -9.05 -6.53
C SER A 96 3.43 -8.96 -5.53
N ARG A 97 3.21 -10.04 -4.76
CA ARG A 97 2.15 -10.12 -3.76
C ARG A 97 2.44 -9.25 -2.53
N ILE A 98 3.69 -9.19 -2.06
CA ILE A 98 4.12 -8.29 -0.98
C ILE A 98 3.95 -6.83 -1.43
N VAL A 99 4.38 -6.48 -2.65
CA VAL A 99 4.19 -5.14 -3.18
C VAL A 99 2.71 -4.80 -3.28
N LEU A 100 1.87 -5.71 -3.78
CA LEU A 100 0.42 -5.51 -3.85
C LEU A 100 -0.19 -5.25 -2.46
N LEU A 101 0.27 -5.98 -1.44
CA LEU A 101 -0.18 -5.79 -0.07
C LEU A 101 0.16 -4.38 0.43
N LEU A 102 1.39 -3.92 0.20
CA LEU A 102 1.82 -2.56 0.54
C LEU A 102 1.03 -1.49 -0.21
N VAL A 103 0.75 -1.70 -1.50
CA VAL A 103 -0.07 -0.78 -2.30
C VAL A 103 -1.46 -0.64 -1.69
N THR A 104 -2.11 -1.76 -1.38
CA THR A 104 -3.52 -1.76 -0.97
C THR A 104 -3.75 -1.50 0.52
N ASN A 105 -2.72 -1.57 1.37
CA ASN A 105 -2.82 -1.32 2.82
C ASN A 105 -2.10 -0.05 3.28
N THR A 106 -1.05 0.39 2.59
CA THR A 106 -0.17 1.46 3.09
C THR A 106 -0.11 2.65 2.13
N PHE A 107 0.09 2.40 0.84
CA PHE A 107 0.29 3.49 -0.13
C PHE A 107 -1.01 4.08 -0.64
N LEU A 108 -1.98 3.22 -0.95
CA LEU A 108 -3.32 3.59 -1.44
C LEU A 108 -4.36 2.69 -0.76
N PRO A 109 -4.55 2.82 0.57
CA PRO A 109 -5.44 1.99 1.35
C PRO A 109 -6.81 1.84 0.70
N LYS A 110 -7.27 0.61 0.60
CA LYS A 110 -8.61 0.27 0.11
C LYS A 110 -9.47 -0.23 1.25
N GLN A 111 -10.77 -0.06 1.08
CA GLN A 111 -11.78 -0.69 1.91
C GLN A 111 -12.33 -1.91 1.16
N GLY A 112 -12.67 -2.96 1.91
CA GLY A 112 -13.18 -4.21 1.35
C GLY A 112 -12.10 -5.21 0.95
N SER A 113 -12.42 -6.10 0.01
CA SER A 113 -11.57 -7.26 -0.30
C SER A 113 -10.22 -6.89 -0.95
N HIS A 114 -9.16 -7.49 -0.42
CA HIS A 114 -7.80 -7.44 -0.97
C HIS A 114 -7.49 -8.63 -1.91
N THR A 115 -8.46 -9.52 -2.18
CA THR A 115 -8.20 -10.74 -2.96
C THR A 115 -8.08 -10.48 -4.45
N LEU A 116 -8.83 -9.49 -4.97
CA LEU A 116 -8.85 -9.13 -6.39
C LEU A 116 -8.19 -7.75 -6.61
N PRO A 117 -6.94 -7.68 -7.07
CA PRO A 117 -6.29 -6.41 -7.40
C PRO A 117 -7.00 -5.71 -8.56
N SER A 118 -7.17 -4.39 -8.45
CA SER A 118 -7.65 -3.59 -9.58
C SER A 118 -6.56 -3.41 -10.63
N GLU A 119 -6.94 -3.00 -11.85
CA GLU A 119 -5.96 -2.63 -12.88
C GLU A 119 -4.95 -1.59 -12.37
N HIS A 120 -5.42 -0.61 -11.61
CA HIS A 120 -4.58 0.41 -11.00
C HIS A 120 -3.55 -0.20 -10.03
N ASP A 121 -3.94 -1.19 -9.22
CA ASP A 121 -2.99 -1.85 -8.30
C ASP A 121 -1.92 -2.63 -9.07
N LEU A 122 -2.32 -3.39 -10.08
CA LEU A 122 -1.40 -4.15 -10.92
C LEU A 122 -0.42 -3.24 -11.64
N LYS A 123 -0.88 -2.10 -12.14
CA LYS A 123 0.00 -1.10 -12.76
C LYS A 123 0.98 -0.50 -11.77
N PHE A 124 0.55 -0.21 -10.54
CA PHE A 124 1.44 0.23 -9.49
C PHE A 124 2.52 -0.82 -9.21
N VAL A 125 2.12 -2.08 -8.99
CA VAL A 125 3.04 -3.20 -8.74
C VAL A 125 4.03 -3.34 -9.89
N ALA A 126 3.56 -3.30 -11.13
CA ALA A 126 4.41 -3.40 -12.31
C ALA A 126 5.44 -2.25 -12.41
N CYS A 127 5.04 -1.01 -12.11
CA CYS A 127 5.96 0.12 -12.06
C CYS A 127 7.03 -0.06 -10.97
N VAL A 128 6.66 -0.56 -9.79
CA VAL A 128 7.64 -0.88 -8.72
C VAL A 128 8.61 -1.97 -9.18
N LYS A 129 8.12 -3.02 -9.86
CA LYS A 129 8.95 -4.11 -10.38
C LYS A 129 9.87 -3.72 -11.52
N ASN A 130 9.54 -2.70 -12.28
CA ASN A 130 10.37 -2.17 -13.35
C ASN A 130 11.32 -1.07 -12.87
N GLY A 131 11.31 -0.72 -11.59
CA GLY A 131 12.09 0.39 -11.05
C GLY A 131 11.61 1.77 -11.50
N THR A 132 10.41 1.88 -12.09
CA THR A 132 9.82 3.15 -12.51
C THR A 132 9.53 3.99 -11.28
N GLN A 133 10.16 5.16 -11.17
CA GLN A 133 9.95 6.05 -10.03
C GLN A 133 8.50 6.57 -9.97
N ILE A 134 7.82 6.36 -8.85
CA ILE A 134 6.45 6.78 -8.61
C ILE A 134 6.44 7.96 -7.63
N ASN A 135 5.70 9.01 -7.97
CA ASN A 135 5.46 10.13 -7.07
C ASN A 135 4.37 9.76 -6.04
N LEU A 136 4.77 8.99 -5.03
CA LEU A 136 3.88 8.56 -3.95
C LEU A 136 3.23 9.73 -3.18
N PRO A 137 3.94 10.82 -2.83
CA PRO A 137 3.31 11.98 -2.19
C PRO A 137 2.12 12.54 -2.98
N TYR A 138 2.27 12.68 -4.30
CA TYR A 138 1.19 13.14 -5.18
C TYR A 138 0.00 12.17 -5.18
N LEU A 139 0.27 10.86 -5.26
CA LEU A 139 -0.78 9.85 -5.24
C LEU A 139 -1.54 9.80 -3.92
N ILE A 140 -0.86 9.99 -2.78
CA ILE A 140 -1.50 10.06 -1.46
C ILE A 140 -2.47 11.24 -1.39
N VAL A 141 -2.06 12.43 -1.83
CA VAL A 141 -2.93 13.63 -1.79
C VAL A 141 -4.15 13.45 -2.69
N ASN A 142 -3.97 12.91 -3.89
CA ASN A 142 -5.11 12.60 -4.76
C ASN A 142 -6.03 11.52 -4.17
N HIS A 143 -5.49 10.54 -3.46
CA HIS A 143 -6.28 9.52 -2.79
C HIS A 143 -7.10 10.10 -1.63
N LEU A 144 -6.54 11.03 -0.85
CA LEU A 144 -7.27 11.79 0.18
C LEU A 144 -8.50 12.50 -0.41
N LEU A 145 -8.33 13.15 -1.57
CA LEU A 145 -9.38 13.95 -2.20
C LEU A 145 -10.44 13.12 -2.93
N SER A 146 -10.11 11.90 -3.37
CA SER A 146 -11.00 11.06 -4.18
C SER A 146 -11.94 10.16 -3.36
N ARG A 147 -11.70 9.99 -2.06
CA ARG A 147 -12.52 9.12 -1.18
C ARG A 147 -12.98 9.83 0.09
N PRO A 148 -13.92 10.79 0.01
CA PRO A 148 -14.37 11.55 1.19
C PRO A 148 -15.09 10.69 2.24
N ASN A 149 -15.67 9.54 1.86
CA ASN A 149 -16.39 8.64 2.77
C ASN A 149 -15.48 7.58 3.42
N HIS A 150 -14.18 7.65 3.15
CA HIS A 150 -13.18 6.77 3.74
C HIS A 150 -12.18 7.63 4.51
N THR A 151 -11.61 7.10 5.59
CA THR A 151 -10.62 7.81 6.42
C THR A 151 -9.23 7.15 6.31
N PRO A 152 -8.61 7.15 5.11
CA PRO A 152 -7.31 6.53 4.93
C PRO A 152 -6.19 7.29 5.68
N TYR A 153 -5.03 6.65 5.81
CA TYR A 153 -3.82 7.25 6.38
C TYR A 153 -3.97 7.92 7.77
N PRO A 154 -4.67 7.33 8.75
CA PRO A 154 -4.84 7.94 10.06
C PRO A 154 -3.51 8.27 10.75
N MET A 155 -2.49 7.43 10.53
CA MET A 155 -1.13 7.63 11.05
C MET A 155 -0.41 8.83 10.41
N LEU A 156 -0.44 8.94 9.08
CA LEU A 156 0.18 10.06 8.36
C LEU A 156 -0.49 11.38 8.73
N LEU A 157 -1.82 11.41 8.73
CA LEU A 157 -2.59 12.60 9.07
C LEU A 157 -2.34 13.04 10.52
N SER A 158 -2.31 12.10 11.47
CA SER A 158 -1.97 12.40 12.87
C SER A 158 -0.59 13.06 12.99
N ARG A 159 0.41 12.53 12.26
CA ARG A 159 1.75 13.10 12.23
C ARG A 159 1.79 14.49 11.60
N ILE A 160 1.12 14.71 10.47
CA ILE A 160 1.06 16.01 9.80
C ILE A 160 0.36 17.03 10.69
N ILE A 161 -0.83 16.71 11.20
CA ILE A 161 -1.63 17.60 12.05
C ILE A 161 -0.83 17.98 13.31
N SER A 162 -0.25 17.00 14.01
CA SER A 162 0.57 17.25 15.19
C SER A 162 1.76 18.16 14.89
N THR A 163 2.44 17.95 13.75
CA THR A 163 3.56 18.80 13.32
C THR A 163 3.12 20.23 13.01
N VAL A 164 1.97 20.38 12.34
CA VAL A 164 1.42 21.70 12.00
C VAL A 164 0.98 22.44 13.26
N LEU A 165 0.22 21.81 14.16
CA LEU A 165 -0.20 22.41 15.43
C LEU A 165 1.00 22.85 16.28
N ALA A 166 2.02 22.00 16.40
CA ALA A 166 3.26 22.34 17.09
C ALA A 166 3.98 23.55 16.47
N SER A 167 3.96 23.69 15.14
CA SER A 167 4.54 24.86 14.45
C SER A 167 3.81 26.18 14.76
N PHE A 168 2.55 26.11 15.17
CA PHE A 168 1.76 27.24 15.65
C PHE A 168 1.76 27.39 17.18
N SER A 169 2.57 26.58 17.91
CA SER A 169 2.57 26.53 19.38
C SER A 169 1.19 26.21 19.98
N ILE A 170 0.42 25.35 19.29
CA ILE A 170 -0.88 24.85 19.75
C ILE A 170 -0.69 23.45 20.32
N ASP A 171 -0.97 23.29 21.60
CA ASP A 171 -0.91 21.99 22.26
C ASP A 171 -2.13 21.13 21.90
N ILE A 172 -1.89 19.83 21.72
CA ILE A 172 -2.97 18.86 21.60
C ILE A 172 -3.64 18.76 22.99
N PRO A 173 -4.97 18.92 23.09
CA PRO A 173 -5.65 18.88 24.38
C PRO A 173 -5.44 17.56 25.12
N GLU A 174 -5.34 17.62 26.46
CA GLU A 174 -5.10 16.43 27.30
C GLU A 174 -6.21 15.35 27.19
N TYR A 175 -7.42 15.74 26.79
CA TYR A 175 -8.53 14.82 26.56
C TYR A 175 -8.46 14.10 25.21
N GLU A 176 -7.52 14.46 24.32
CA GLU A 176 -7.37 13.80 23.03
C GLU A 176 -6.90 12.35 23.24
N GLN A 177 -7.73 11.40 22.82
CA GLN A 177 -7.38 9.99 22.91
C GLN A 177 -6.33 9.65 21.86
N SER A 178 -5.16 9.21 22.33
CA SER A 178 -4.11 8.69 21.45
C SER A 178 -4.17 7.16 21.38
N VAL A 179 -3.94 6.61 20.19
CA VAL A 179 -3.99 5.17 19.93
C VAL A 179 -2.73 4.75 19.20
N LYS A 180 -2.16 3.60 19.58
CA LYS A 180 -1.03 3.02 18.83
C LYS A 180 -1.53 2.40 17.52
N PRO A 181 -0.75 2.46 16.42
CA PRO A 181 -1.09 1.75 15.20
C PRO A 181 -1.39 0.28 15.49
N SER A 182 -2.59 -0.14 15.11
CA SER A 182 -2.98 -1.53 15.23
C SER A 182 -2.44 -2.34 14.03
N HIS A 183 -2.62 -3.64 14.15
CA HIS A 183 -2.31 -4.63 13.15
C HIS A 183 -3.05 -4.35 11.81
N LYS A 184 -4.15 -3.58 11.78
CA LYS A 184 -4.84 -3.16 10.54
C LYS A 184 -4.14 -2.01 9.79
N HIS A 185 -3.28 -1.26 10.49
CA HIS A 185 -2.55 -0.10 9.95
C HIS A 185 -1.13 -0.46 9.49
N LEU A 186 -0.65 -1.63 9.91
CA LEU A 186 0.68 -2.15 9.62
C LEU A 186 0.55 -3.41 8.80
N VAL A 187 1.45 -3.62 7.84
CA VAL A 187 1.56 -4.91 7.17
C VAL A 187 2.02 -5.95 8.19
N ASN A 188 1.19 -6.96 8.47
CA ASN A 188 1.40 -7.96 9.52
C ASN A 188 1.12 -9.40 9.02
N LYS A 189 1.35 -10.40 9.87
CA LYS A 189 1.01 -11.81 9.60
C LYS A 189 -0.42 -12.05 9.11
N VAL A 190 -1.40 -11.29 9.57
CA VAL A 190 -2.82 -11.47 9.21
C VAL A 190 -3.08 -11.06 7.76
N GLY A 191 -2.55 -9.90 7.34
CA GLY A 191 -2.59 -9.47 5.94
C GLY A 191 -1.80 -10.39 5.01
N LEU A 192 -0.71 -11.01 5.49
CA LEU A 192 0.05 -12.01 4.75
C LEU A 192 -0.72 -13.35 4.62
N ARG A 193 -1.40 -13.81 5.68
CA ARG A 193 -2.25 -15.02 5.68
C ARG A 193 -3.44 -14.89 4.74
N GLN A 194 -4.09 -13.73 4.68
CA GLN A 194 -5.17 -13.44 3.72
C GLN A 194 -4.74 -13.56 2.25
N LEU A 195 -3.43 -13.57 1.97
CA LEU A 195 -2.86 -13.72 0.64
C LEU A 195 -2.22 -15.11 0.42
N ASN A 196 -2.61 -16.14 1.20
CA ASN A 196 -2.10 -17.52 1.12
C ASN A 196 -0.57 -17.61 1.27
N LEU A 197 0.00 -16.80 2.17
CA LEU A 197 1.38 -16.93 2.61
C LEU A 197 1.37 -17.47 4.04
N GLU A 198 2.05 -18.59 4.27
CA GLU A 198 2.29 -19.16 5.60
C GLU A 198 3.78 -19.12 5.89
N PHE A 199 4.13 -18.92 7.17
CA PHE A 199 5.50 -18.91 7.64
C PHE A 199 5.83 -20.31 8.15
N GLU A 200 6.63 -21.07 7.38
CA GLU A 200 7.08 -22.42 7.73
C GLU A 200 8.62 -22.43 7.80
N GLU A 201 9.19 -22.93 8.91
CA GLU A 201 10.64 -23.15 9.10
C GLU A 201 11.57 -21.95 8.81
N GLY A 202 11.09 -20.71 8.99
CA GLY A 202 11.89 -19.51 8.79
C GLY A 202 11.75 -18.86 7.40
N GLU A 203 10.97 -19.47 6.50
CA GLU A 203 10.67 -18.94 5.17
C GLU A 203 9.14 -18.78 4.96
N TRP A 204 8.74 -17.80 4.15
CA TRP A 204 7.33 -17.68 3.76
C TRP A 204 7.05 -18.50 2.52
N VAL A 205 6.24 -19.53 2.70
CA VAL A 205 5.86 -20.44 1.64
C VAL A 205 4.46 -20.10 1.14
N LYS A 206 4.25 -20.27 -0.17
CA LYS A 206 2.90 -20.26 -0.75
C LYS A 206 2.17 -21.47 -0.20
N VAL A 207 1.02 -21.26 0.46
CA VAL A 207 0.14 -22.36 0.86
C VAL A 207 -0.28 -23.10 -0.41
N ARG A 208 0.29 -24.29 -0.65
CA ARG A 208 -0.23 -25.21 -1.67
C ARG A 208 -1.58 -25.66 -1.15
N GLY A 209 -2.64 -25.24 -1.85
CA GLY A 209 -4.01 -25.54 -1.47
C GLY A 209 -4.14 -27.00 -1.05
N ARG A 210 -4.59 -27.22 0.19
CA ARG A 210 -5.03 -28.52 0.67
C ARG A 210 -5.97 -29.08 -0.40
N GLY A 211 -5.56 -30.17 -1.03
CA GLY A 211 -6.30 -30.76 -2.14
C GLY A 211 -7.76 -30.88 -1.77
N ARG A 212 -8.64 -30.19 -2.51
CA ARG A 212 -10.04 -30.58 -2.52
C ARG A 212 -10.05 -31.96 -3.16
N GLU A 213 -10.26 -32.99 -2.34
CA GLU A 213 -10.75 -34.28 -2.82
C GLU A 213 -11.92 -34.03 -3.78
N PRO A 214 -12.03 -34.79 -4.88
CA PRO A 214 -13.01 -34.52 -5.92
C PRO A 214 -14.42 -34.54 -5.32
N VAL A 215 -15.13 -33.44 -5.57
CA VAL A 215 -16.53 -33.21 -5.23
C VAL A 215 -17.34 -34.44 -5.62
N ARG A 216 -17.82 -35.19 -4.61
CA ARG A 216 -19.00 -36.03 -4.79
C ARG A 216 -20.20 -35.10 -4.82
N GLU A 217 -20.83 -35.09 -5.98
CA GLU A 217 -22.12 -34.50 -6.30
C GLU A 217 -23.14 -34.80 -5.19
N GLN A 218 -23.57 -33.77 -4.46
CA GLN A 218 -24.79 -33.80 -3.68
C GLN A 218 -25.51 -32.45 -3.78
N ALA A 219 -26.83 -32.59 -3.87
CA ALA A 219 -27.76 -31.64 -4.45
C ALA A 219 -28.14 -30.48 -3.51
N HIS A 220 -28.37 -29.34 -4.16
CA HIS A 220 -29.34 -28.28 -3.86
C HIS A 220 -30.01 -28.32 -2.46
N VAL A 221 -29.50 -27.53 -1.52
CA VAL A 221 -30.28 -26.95 -0.41
C VAL A 221 -29.77 -25.52 -0.21
N GLY A 222 -30.67 -24.55 -0.27
CA GLY A 222 -30.33 -23.13 -0.15
C GLY A 222 -30.19 -22.65 1.29
N GLY A 223 -29.83 -21.37 1.41
CA GLY A 223 -29.91 -20.58 2.64
C GLY A 223 -28.61 -20.55 3.45
N GLY A 224 -28.05 -19.36 3.59
CA GLY A 224 -26.92 -19.08 4.48
C GLY A 224 -26.14 -17.87 3.99
N ASP A 225 -26.66 -16.67 4.27
CA ASP A 225 -25.84 -15.47 4.31
C ASP A 225 -24.78 -15.69 5.39
N ASP A 226 -23.52 -15.76 4.99
CA ASP A 226 -22.39 -15.62 5.91
C ASP A 226 -22.27 -14.13 6.24
N ASP A 227 -23.16 -13.65 7.10
CA ASP A 227 -22.99 -12.41 7.84
C ASP A 227 -21.77 -12.59 8.75
N GLU A 228 -20.62 -12.06 8.31
CA GLU A 228 -19.47 -11.87 9.19
C GLU A 228 -19.92 -10.97 10.35
N GLU A 229 -19.91 -11.51 11.57
CA GLU A 229 -20.13 -10.75 12.80
C GLU A 229 -19.13 -9.58 12.82
N GLU A 230 -19.61 -8.36 12.51
CA GLU A 230 -18.87 -7.12 12.75
C GLU A 230 -18.61 -7.02 14.25
N GLU A 231 -17.46 -7.50 14.72
CA GLU A 231 -16.94 -7.06 16.02
C GLU A 231 -16.86 -5.53 15.97
N ASP A 232 -17.61 -4.89 16.86
CA ASP A 232 -17.73 -3.44 17.05
C ASP A 232 -16.33 -2.86 17.38
N ASP A 233 -15.55 -2.58 16.34
CA ASP A 233 -14.18 -2.09 16.45
C ASP A 233 -14.20 -0.56 16.62
N PRO A 234 -13.77 -0.02 17.77
CA PRO A 234 -13.77 1.42 18.04
C PRO A 234 -12.84 2.23 17.12
N GLN A 235 -12.12 1.58 16.21
CA GLN A 235 -11.27 2.18 15.17
C GLN A 235 -11.94 2.22 13.78
N GLN A 236 -13.09 1.58 13.59
CA GLN A 236 -13.89 1.74 12.37
C GLN A 236 -14.76 3.00 12.51
N TYR A 237 -14.46 4.01 11.71
CA TYR A 237 -15.21 5.26 11.69
C TYR A 237 -16.10 5.32 10.45
N GLU A 238 -17.14 4.49 10.43
CA GLU A 238 -18.29 4.77 9.58
C GLU A 238 -19.11 5.91 10.20
N MET A 239 -19.46 6.92 9.39
CA MET A 239 -20.54 7.83 9.74
C MET A 239 -21.88 7.11 9.52
N ARG A 240 -22.33 6.32 10.50
CA ARG A 240 -23.71 5.83 10.55
C ARG A 240 -24.61 6.86 11.27
N PRO A 241 -25.82 7.15 10.78
CA PRO A 241 -26.80 7.92 11.53
C PRO A 241 -27.26 7.13 12.75
N ASN A 242 -27.24 7.78 13.91
CA ASN A 242 -27.40 7.20 15.23
C ASN A 242 -28.84 6.67 15.47
N ILE A 243 -29.02 5.35 15.61
CA ILE A 243 -30.20 4.74 16.24
C ILE A 243 -29.68 3.73 17.27
N GLY A 244 -29.92 4.00 18.54
CA GLY A 244 -29.37 3.23 19.65
C GLY A 244 -30.02 1.87 19.83
N THR A 245 -29.25 0.93 20.38
CA THR A 245 -29.70 -0.11 21.33
C THR A 245 -28.47 -0.78 21.95
N SER A 246 -28.65 -1.27 23.18
CA SER A 246 -27.63 -1.65 24.15
C SER A 246 -27.36 -3.16 24.22
N SER A 247 -26.13 -3.49 24.63
CA SER A 247 -25.70 -4.63 25.49
C SER A 247 -24.87 -5.72 24.80
N GLY A 248 -23.62 -5.89 25.28
CA GLY A 248 -22.76 -7.05 25.03
C GLY A 248 -21.51 -7.01 25.91
N SER A 249 -21.38 -7.97 26.83
CA SER A 249 -20.28 -8.12 27.79
C SER A 249 -18.97 -8.51 27.08
N SER A 250 -17.92 -7.68 27.14
CA SER A 250 -16.59 -8.03 26.61
C SER A 250 -15.57 -8.29 27.73
N SER A 251 -15.05 -9.52 27.75
CA SER A 251 -13.93 -9.93 28.60
C SER A 251 -12.65 -9.27 28.10
N ARG A 252 -12.02 -8.42 28.92
CA ARG A 252 -10.74 -7.77 28.60
C ARG A 252 -9.62 -8.82 28.44
N PRO A 253 -8.79 -8.75 27.38
CA PRO A 253 -7.61 -9.60 27.24
C PRO A 253 -6.57 -9.26 28.31
N THR A 254 -5.90 -10.28 28.84
CA THR A 254 -4.85 -10.16 29.85
C THR A 254 -3.59 -9.47 29.29
N LEU A 255 -2.88 -8.72 30.15
CA LEU A 255 -1.70 -7.93 29.79
C LEU A 255 -0.58 -8.76 29.13
N ASP A 256 -0.41 -10.02 29.53
CA ASP A 256 0.58 -10.93 28.95
C ASP A 256 0.23 -11.33 27.51
N ALA A 257 -1.07 -11.50 27.21
CA ALA A 257 -1.53 -11.78 25.85
C ALA A 257 -1.33 -10.55 24.93
N LEU A 258 -1.44 -9.34 25.48
CA LEU A 258 -1.14 -8.11 24.75
C LEU A 258 0.36 -7.98 24.46
N MET A 259 1.21 -8.29 25.43
CA MET A 259 2.67 -8.21 25.28
C MET A 259 3.19 -9.22 24.25
N ALA A 260 2.72 -10.47 24.32
CA ALA A 260 3.06 -11.51 23.34
C ALA A 260 2.62 -11.13 21.92
N ARG A 261 1.46 -10.48 21.76
CA ARG A 261 1.00 -9.97 20.46
C ARG A 261 1.88 -8.82 19.93
N MET A 262 2.43 -7.99 20.82
CA MET A 262 3.36 -6.92 20.44
C MET A 262 4.70 -7.47 19.95
N ASP A 263 5.27 -8.44 20.66
CA ASP A 263 6.55 -9.05 20.28
C ASP A 263 6.46 -9.76 18.92
N VAL A 264 5.34 -10.46 18.68
CA VAL A 264 5.06 -11.11 17.39
C VAL A 264 4.90 -10.08 16.26
N ALA A 265 4.18 -8.98 16.50
CA ALA A 265 4.01 -7.94 15.50
C ALA A 265 5.34 -7.24 15.16
N GLN A 266 6.23 -7.09 16.14
CA GLN A 266 7.55 -6.52 15.93
C GLN A 266 8.44 -7.43 15.08
N ALA A 267 8.45 -8.74 15.36
CA ALA A 267 9.18 -9.72 14.54
C ALA A 267 8.68 -9.76 13.09
N ASP A 268 7.36 -9.65 12.87
CA ASP A 268 6.80 -9.60 11.51
C ASP A 268 7.23 -8.34 10.75
N MET A 269 7.29 -7.19 11.42
CA MET A 269 7.77 -5.94 10.80
C MET A 269 9.25 -6.04 10.41
N GLU A 270 10.08 -6.66 11.25
CA GLU A 270 11.50 -6.86 10.95
C GLU A 270 11.70 -7.80 9.76
N PHE A 271 10.86 -8.84 9.64
CA PHE A 271 10.88 -9.73 8.48
C PHE A 271 10.49 -9.02 7.18
N VAL A 272 9.36 -8.30 7.15
CA VAL A 272 8.91 -7.55 5.97
C VAL A 272 9.97 -6.53 5.54
N LYS A 273 10.65 -5.91 6.51
CA LYS A 273 11.79 -5.01 6.27
C LYS A 273 12.97 -5.75 5.62
N GLY A 274 13.21 -7.01 5.99
CA GLY A 274 14.19 -7.90 5.36
C GLY A 274 13.87 -8.19 3.89
N GLU A 275 12.67 -8.70 3.60
CA GLU A 275 12.23 -8.99 2.22
C GLU A 275 12.28 -7.76 1.33
N LEU A 276 11.87 -6.60 1.86
CA LEU A 276 11.93 -5.33 1.13
C LEU A 276 13.36 -4.89 0.81
N ARG A 277 14.34 -5.27 1.63
CA ARG A 277 15.76 -5.01 1.34
C ARG A 277 16.23 -5.93 0.22
N GLN A 278 15.93 -7.23 0.30
CA GLN A 278 16.28 -8.17 -0.77
C GLN A 278 15.66 -7.74 -2.11
N PHE A 279 14.37 -7.41 -2.12
CA PHE A 279 13.71 -6.93 -3.32
C PHE A 279 14.38 -5.67 -3.90
N ARG A 280 14.83 -4.74 -3.05
CA ARG A 280 15.56 -3.55 -3.50
C ARG A 280 16.90 -3.90 -4.14
N GLU A 281 17.64 -4.86 -3.59
CA GLU A 281 18.92 -5.30 -4.13
C GLU A 281 18.74 -6.00 -5.48
N GLU A 282 17.75 -6.87 -5.61
CA GLU A 282 17.37 -7.50 -6.87
C GLU A 282 17.00 -6.46 -7.95
N GLN A 283 16.23 -5.43 -7.57
CA GLN A 283 15.91 -4.32 -8.46
C GLN A 283 17.16 -3.53 -8.92
N ALA A 284 18.11 -3.27 -8.01
CA ALA A 284 19.33 -2.58 -8.37
C ALA A 284 20.16 -3.38 -9.40
N ASN A 285 20.23 -4.70 -9.23
CA ASN A 285 20.93 -5.59 -10.16
C ASN A 285 20.28 -5.60 -11.55
N ILE A 286 18.94 -5.61 -11.61
CA ILE A 286 18.21 -5.54 -12.89
C ILE A 286 18.46 -4.21 -13.59
N ILE A 287 18.40 -3.09 -12.87
CA ILE A 287 18.66 -1.75 -13.42
C ILE A 287 20.09 -1.66 -13.98
N GLN A 288 21.07 -2.21 -13.25
CA GLN A 288 22.45 -2.26 -13.72
C GLN A 288 22.59 -3.11 -14.98
N GLY A 289 22.00 -4.31 -15.00
CA GLY A 289 22.01 -5.17 -16.19
C GLY A 289 21.37 -4.51 -17.41
N GLN A 290 20.28 -3.74 -17.23
CA GLN A 290 19.69 -2.95 -18.31
C GLN A 290 20.60 -1.82 -18.80
N ALA A 291 21.34 -1.17 -17.90
CA ALA A 291 22.32 -0.15 -18.28
C ALA A 291 23.46 -0.75 -19.10
N ASP A 292 23.98 -1.91 -18.68
CA ASP A 292 25.04 -2.63 -19.38
C ASP A 292 24.60 -3.06 -20.78
N ILE A 293 23.36 -3.54 -20.94
CA ILE A 293 22.78 -3.89 -22.24
C ILE A 293 22.70 -2.66 -23.15
N ARG A 294 22.21 -1.51 -22.64
CA ARG A 294 22.15 -0.27 -23.41
C ARG A 294 23.54 0.21 -23.83
N GLN A 295 24.53 0.08 -22.96
CA GLN A 295 25.91 0.43 -23.29
C GLN A 295 26.45 -0.49 -24.40
N GLY A 296 26.26 -1.81 -24.27
CA GLY A 296 26.67 -2.76 -25.31
C GLY A 296 26.01 -2.49 -26.66
N GLN A 297 24.74 -2.08 -26.68
CA GLN A 297 24.06 -1.64 -27.90
C GLN A 297 24.70 -0.39 -28.51
N SER A 298 25.06 0.60 -27.68
CA SER A 298 25.77 1.80 -28.13
C SER A 298 27.14 1.48 -28.73
N ASP A 299 27.89 0.57 -28.09
CA ASP A 299 29.22 0.15 -28.56
C ASP A 299 29.14 -0.56 -29.91
N ILE A 300 28.15 -1.45 -30.10
CA ILE A 300 27.90 -2.12 -31.37
C ILE A 300 27.57 -1.10 -32.47
N LEU A 301 26.70 -0.13 -32.19
CA LEU A 301 26.35 0.92 -33.15
C LEU A 301 27.58 1.75 -33.54
N GLN A 302 28.45 2.07 -32.57
CA GLN A 302 29.70 2.78 -32.84
C GLN A 302 30.65 1.94 -33.71
N CYS A 303 30.79 0.64 -33.43
CA CYS A 303 31.57 -0.28 -34.26
C CYS A 303 31.06 -0.34 -35.70
N LEU A 304 29.73 -0.43 -35.89
CA LEU A 304 29.12 -0.45 -37.21
C LEU A 304 29.33 0.87 -37.96
N HIS A 305 29.21 2.01 -37.26
CA HIS A 305 29.47 3.32 -37.85
C HIS A 305 30.93 3.48 -38.31
N ASN A 306 31.88 2.98 -37.51
CA ASN A 306 33.30 3.00 -37.85
C ASN A 306 33.63 2.05 -39.03
N ALA A 307 32.96 0.90 -39.11
CA ALA A 307 33.18 -0.10 -40.16
C ALA A 307 32.56 0.31 -41.52
N PHE A 308 31.50 1.13 -41.50
CA PHE A 308 30.83 1.61 -42.71
C PHE A 308 30.65 3.14 -42.67
N PRO A 309 31.73 3.91 -42.92
CA PRO A 309 31.66 5.36 -42.95
C PRO A 309 30.69 5.82 -44.04
N GLN A 310 29.70 6.64 -43.68
CA GLN A 310 28.81 7.27 -44.65
C GLN A 310 29.63 8.26 -45.48
N HIS A 311 29.86 7.98 -46.77
CA HIS A 311 30.44 8.96 -47.67
C HIS A 311 29.41 10.07 -47.92
N PRO A 312 29.82 11.35 -47.91
CA PRO A 312 28.91 12.45 -48.23
C PRO A 312 28.35 12.25 -49.64
N PRO A 313 27.07 12.62 -49.89
CA PRO A 313 26.49 12.47 -51.21
C PRO A 313 27.30 13.27 -52.24
N PRO A 314 27.49 12.74 -53.46
CA PRO A 314 28.27 13.42 -54.49
C PRO A 314 27.63 14.76 -54.83
N SER A 315 28.47 15.80 -54.89
CA SER A 315 28.09 17.17 -55.26
C SER A 315 27.76 17.30 -56.74
#